data_AF-A0A6P8INU6-F1
#
_entry.id   AF-A0A6P8INU6-F1
#
_cell.length_a   1.000
_cell.length_b   1.000
_cell.length_c   1.000
_cell.angle_alpha   90.00
_cell.angle_beta   90.00
_cell.angle_gamma   90.00
#
_symmetry.space_group_name_H-M   'P 1'
#
loop_
_entity.id
_entity.type
_entity.pdbx_description
1 polymer ?
#
loop_
_entity_poly.entity_id
_entity_poly.type
_entity_poly.pdbx_seq_one_letter_code
_entity_poly.pdbx_strand_id
1 'polypeptide(L)'
;MRKAKEKMDEIYDATVAARQQMYDARDFLKSNLTEGVFVDDLTELKDNLDLIKGDGIDQQFLDVLAAIHRYVTEAPKSKDSTFYKTERLLRMLYENLYQLPKYYNCYTDKVAVVSTVLRRCKEGDQSLTNLNEQEKDAKDTNWESCQNMIGMEPISDDALEKLIEKKATEENFNKVCELNSEDRKNTVCIKKCNGGKQAKNTAIAQTLDVSVKVVDILLKKCEVCQAVIDGVCFMRNRGIKDKDIHEELYPQYTLKEIKSIKCS
;
A
#
# COMPACT_ATOMS: atom_id res chain seq x y z
N MET A 1 51.57 60.63 5.94
CA MET A 1 51.66 59.59 6.99
C MET A 1 50.41 59.51 7.87
N ARG A 2 49.93 60.60 8.50
CA ARG A 2 48.74 60.56 9.40
C ARG A 2 47.47 59.95 8.75
N LYS A 3 47.08 60.41 7.56
CA LYS A 3 45.92 59.87 6.82
C LYS A 3 46.04 58.39 6.44
N ALA A 4 47.27 57.90 6.24
CA ALA A 4 47.50 56.49 5.94
C ALA A 4 47.35 55.63 7.20
N LYS A 5 47.77 56.15 8.36
CA LYS A 5 47.57 55.51 9.66
C LYS A 5 46.08 55.44 10.03
N GLU A 6 45.36 56.56 9.91
CA GLU A 6 43.89 56.61 10.15
C GLU A 6 43.14 55.58 9.29
N LYS A 7 43.49 55.47 8.00
CA LYS A 7 42.90 54.48 7.09
C LYS A 7 43.27 53.02 7.46
N MET A 8 44.49 52.78 7.92
CA MET A 8 44.89 51.45 8.40
C MET A 8 44.15 51.06 9.68
N ASP A 9 43.95 52.01 10.60
CA ASP A 9 43.19 51.79 11.84
C ASP A 9 41.71 51.47 11.52
N GLU A 10 41.08 52.21 10.60
CA GLU A 10 39.71 51.90 10.11
C GLU A 10 39.60 50.50 9.48
N ILE A 11 40.56 50.10 8.65
CA ILE A 11 40.59 48.77 8.02
C ILE A 11 40.78 47.69 9.08
N TYR A 12 41.62 47.93 10.09
CA TYR A 12 41.85 47.01 11.18
C TYR A 12 40.57 46.80 11.99
N ASP A 13 39.92 47.88 12.42
CA ASP A 13 38.69 47.81 13.20
C ASP A 13 37.55 47.13 12.43
N ALA A 14 37.41 47.43 11.13
CA ALA A 14 36.43 46.76 10.27
C ALA A 14 36.72 45.26 10.13
N THR A 15 38.00 44.88 9.97
CA THR A 15 38.43 43.47 9.91
C THR A 15 38.13 42.74 11.22
N VAL A 16 38.39 43.37 12.36
CA VAL A 16 38.11 42.81 13.69
C VAL A 16 36.60 42.63 13.90
N ALA A 17 35.79 43.63 13.55
CA ALA A 17 34.34 43.57 13.66
C ALA A 17 33.75 42.47 12.76
N ALA A 18 34.18 42.38 11.50
CA ALA A 18 33.76 41.33 10.58
C ALA A 18 34.12 39.93 11.11
N ARG A 19 35.33 39.76 11.66
CA ARG A 19 35.76 38.51 12.28
C ARG A 19 34.86 38.12 13.47
N GLN A 20 34.47 39.09 14.31
CA GLN A 20 33.58 38.82 15.44
C GLN A 20 32.19 38.38 14.96
N GLN A 21 31.63 39.06 13.95
CA GLN A 21 30.35 38.66 13.35
C GLN A 21 30.40 37.23 12.79
N MET A 22 31.51 36.83 12.16
CA MET A 22 31.70 35.46 11.70
C MET A 22 31.73 34.46 12.86
N TYR A 23 32.31 34.81 14.01
CA TYR A 23 32.30 33.94 15.20
C TYR A 23 30.91 33.83 15.83
N ASP A 24 30.17 34.94 15.91
CA ASP A 24 28.81 34.92 16.46
C ASP A 24 27.87 34.08 15.58
N ALA A 25 27.95 34.23 14.25
CA ALA A 25 27.19 33.42 13.31
C ALA A 25 27.56 31.93 13.39
N ARG A 26 28.86 31.62 13.52
CA ARG A 26 29.37 30.25 13.73
C ARG A 26 28.79 29.63 15.00
N ASP A 27 28.80 30.37 16.10
CA ASP A 27 28.36 29.87 17.41
C ASP A 27 26.84 29.71 17.45
N PHE A 28 26.10 30.61 16.81
CA PHE A 28 24.66 30.47 16.58
C PHE A 28 24.33 29.20 15.76
N LEU A 29 24.99 29.01 14.60
CA LEU A 29 24.79 27.81 13.78
C LEU A 29 25.13 26.53 14.57
N LYS A 30 26.24 26.55 15.31
CA LYS A 30 26.66 25.42 16.14
C LYS A 30 25.63 25.09 17.23
N SER A 31 25.06 26.10 17.89
CA SER A 31 24.00 25.89 18.89
C SER A 31 22.83 25.14 18.27
N ASN A 32 22.27 25.68 17.18
CA ASN A 32 21.10 25.09 16.51
C ASN A 32 21.39 23.67 15.98
N LEU A 33 22.57 23.43 15.42
CA LEU A 33 22.97 22.11 14.89
C LEU A 33 23.21 21.06 15.99
N THR A 34 23.36 21.49 17.25
CA THR A 34 23.59 20.61 18.40
C THR A 34 22.46 20.70 19.42
N GLU A 35 21.35 21.35 19.06
CA GLU A 35 20.15 21.45 19.89
C GLU A 35 19.39 20.12 19.97
N GLY A 36 18.65 19.95 21.06
CA GLY A 36 17.91 18.72 21.35
C GLY A 36 16.97 18.35 20.21
N VAL A 37 16.19 19.30 19.70
CA VAL A 37 15.17 19.05 18.66
C VAL A 37 15.77 18.40 17.40
N PHE A 38 16.85 18.96 16.84
CA PHE A 38 17.48 18.38 15.64
C PHE A 38 18.08 16.99 15.91
N VAL A 39 18.62 16.78 17.10
CA VAL A 39 19.19 15.49 17.53
C VAL A 39 18.09 14.46 17.77
N ASP A 40 16.95 14.89 18.31
CA ASP A 40 15.77 14.07 18.56
C ASP A 40 15.15 13.63 17.23
N ASP A 41 14.97 14.54 16.26
CA ASP A 41 14.48 14.24 14.91
C ASP A 41 15.37 13.20 14.21
N LEU A 42 16.69 13.34 14.34
CA LEU A 42 17.66 12.38 13.79
C LEU A 42 17.61 11.02 14.52
N THR A 43 17.32 11.03 15.81
CA THR A 43 17.14 9.79 16.59
C THR A 43 15.89 9.05 16.12
N GLU A 44 14.77 9.76 15.96
CA GLU A 44 13.53 9.19 15.44
C GLU A 44 13.72 8.66 14.02
N LEU A 45 14.42 9.41 13.16
CA LEU A 45 14.76 8.95 11.82
C LEU A 45 15.56 7.65 11.87
N LYS A 46 16.59 7.56 12.72
CA LYS A 46 17.38 6.33 12.88
C LYS A 46 16.50 5.16 13.33
N ASP A 47 15.63 5.38 14.30
CA ASP A 47 14.77 4.33 14.84
C ASP A 47 13.76 3.85 13.78
N ASN A 48 13.22 4.77 12.98
CA ASN A 48 12.40 4.42 11.81
C ASN A 48 13.21 3.58 10.80
N LEU A 49 14.45 3.98 10.49
CA LEU A 49 15.35 3.21 9.63
C LEU A 49 15.67 1.81 10.20
N ASP A 50 15.81 1.70 11.51
CA ASP A 50 16.00 0.41 12.18
C ASP A 50 14.77 -0.49 12.14
N LEU A 51 13.56 0.07 12.17
CA LEU A 51 12.31 -0.69 11.99
C LEU A 51 12.14 -1.19 10.55
N ILE A 52 12.71 -0.45 9.60
CA ILE A 52 12.56 -0.70 8.19
C ILE A 52 13.71 -1.47 7.54
N LYS A 53 14.68 -1.92 8.34
CA LYS A 53 15.75 -2.77 7.83
C LYS A 53 15.31 -4.24 7.83
N GLY A 54 15.58 -4.95 6.74
CA GLY A 54 15.44 -6.39 6.66
C GLY A 54 16.78 -7.11 6.85
N ASP A 55 16.76 -8.42 6.66
CA ASP A 55 17.96 -9.25 6.63
C ASP A 55 18.64 -9.08 5.27
N GLY A 56 19.93 -8.70 5.24
CA GLY A 56 20.68 -8.49 3.99
C GLY A 56 20.83 -7.04 3.52
N ILE A 57 20.81 -6.08 4.44
CA ILE A 57 21.08 -4.65 4.16
C ILE A 57 22.47 -4.42 3.55
N ASP A 58 22.57 -3.47 2.63
CA ASP A 58 23.85 -3.09 2.04
C ASP A 58 24.70 -2.24 3.01
N GLN A 59 25.98 -2.10 2.66
CA GLN A 59 26.91 -1.29 3.44
C GLN A 59 26.52 0.19 3.43
N GLN A 60 25.86 0.70 2.39
CA GLN A 60 25.48 2.10 2.30
C GLN A 60 24.40 2.45 3.32
N PHE A 61 23.41 1.58 3.51
CA PHE A 61 22.37 1.72 4.51
C PHE A 61 22.96 1.70 5.93
N LEU A 62 23.92 0.79 6.18
CA LEU A 62 24.69 0.76 7.42
C LEU A 62 25.47 2.06 7.66
N ASP A 63 26.06 2.62 6.61
CA ASP A 63 26.80 3.88 6.69
C ASP A 63 25.86 5.05 7.01
N VAL A 64 24.62 5.05 6.50
CA VAL A 64 23.58 6.02 6.90
C VAL A 64 23.25 5.92 8.38
N LEU A 65 22.95 4.72 8.87
CA LEU A 65 22.66 4.49 10.29
C LEU A 65 23.84 4.91 11.17
N ALA A 66 25.06 4.57 10.77
CA ALA A 66 26.28 4.91 11.49
C ALA A 66 26.52 6.44 11.50
N ALA A 67 26.29 7.13 10.38
CA ALA A 67 26.44 8.58 10.29
C ALA A 67 25.43 9.31 11.20
N ILE A 68 24.16 8.88 11.19
CA ILE A 68 23.13 9.41 12.08
C ILE A 68 23.50 9.15 13.54
N HIS A 69 23.83 7.90 13.89
CA HIS A 69 24.20 7.54 15.27
C HIS A 69 25.40 8.34 15.76
N ARG A 70 26.41 8.51 14.91
CA ARG A 70 27.61 9.28 15.22
C ARG A 70 27.28 10.75 15.44
N TYR A 71 26.44 11.33 14.59
CA TYR A 71 26.01 12.72 14.76
C TYR A 71 25.26 12.91 16.08
N VAL A 72 24.24 12.11 16.33
CA VAL A 72 23.42 12.14 17.56
C VAL A 72 24.28 11.97 18.81
N THR A 73 25.30 11.11 18.77
CA THR A 73 26.14 10.81 19.93
C THR A 73 27.27 11.82 20.16
N GLU A 74 27.88 12.35 19.10
CA GLU A 74 29.07 13.20 19.18
C GLU A 74 28.75 14.70 19.07
N ALA A 75 27.72 15.11 18.31
CA ALA A 75 27.41 16.51 18.08
C ALA A 75 26.99 17.26 19.37
N PRO A 76 26.13 16.71 20.26
CA PRO A 76 25.81 17.37 21.53
C PRO A 76 27.03 17.57 22.45
N LYS A 77 27.95 16.59 22.45
CA LYS A 77 29.22 16.64 23.21
C LYS A 77 30.21 17.63 22.60
N SER A 78 30.01 18.00 21.34
CA SER A 78 30.84 18.96 20.61
C SER A 78 30.49 20.42 20.94
N LYS A 79 29.46 20.68 21.76
CA LYS A 79 29.06 22.04 22.20
C LYS A 79 30.22 22.86 22.77
N ASP A 80 31.15 22.23 23.48
CA ASP A 80 32.35 22.90 24.02
C ASP A 80 33.62 22.72 23.16
N SER A 81 33.50 22.10 21.98
CA SER A 81 34.62 21.76 21.10
C SER A 81 34.78 22.71 19.90
N THR A 82 35.81 22.53 19.07
CA THR A 82 36.02 23.36 17.87
C THR A 82 34.90 23.15 16.84
N PHE A 83 34.42 24.24 16.23
CA PHE A 83 33.38 24.22 15.19
C PHE A 83 33.66 23.23 14.05
N TYR A 84 34.95 23.06 13.70
CA TYR A 84 35.40 22.09 12.70
C TYR A 84 34.94 20.64 13.00
N LYS A 85 34.82 20.25 14.27
CA LYS A 85 34.32 18.92 14.63
C LYS A 85 32.83 18.79 14.29
N THR A 86 32.03 19.80 14.63
CA THR A 86 30.60 19.86 14.32
C THR A 86 30.37 19.90 12.81
N GLU A 87 31.13 20.72 12.07
CA GLU A 87 31.09 20.79 10.61
C GLU A 87 31.40 19.43 9.96
N ARG A 88 32.44 18.74 10.42
CA ARG A 88 32.80 17.41 9.89
C ARG A 88 31.68 16.40 10.12
N LEU A 89 31.07 16.38 11.30
CA LEU A 89 29.95 15.49 11.61
C LEU A 89 28.75 15.80 10.70
N LEU A 90 28.44 17.09 10.51
CA LEU A 90 27.34 17.51 9.62
C LEU A 90 27.59 17.10 8.17
N ARG A 91 28.81 17.24 7.68
CA ARG A 91 29.15 16.84 6.30
C ARG A 91 29.00 15.33 6.11
N MET A 92 29.51 14.53 7.05
CA MET A 92 29.33 13.07 7.01
C MET A 92 27.85 12.68 7.05
N LEU A 93 27.06 13.34 7.90
CA LEU A 93 25.61 13.11 7.95
C LEU A 93 24.97 13.42 6.59
N TYR A 94 25.21 14.61 6.04
CA TYR A 94 24.64 15.05 4.76
C TYR A 94 24.98 14.11 3.59
N GLU A 95 26.26 13.72 3.45
CA GLU A 95 26.73 12.82 2.39
C GLU A 95 26.00 11.47 2.41
N ASN A 96 25.62 10.98 3.59
CA ASN A 96 24.93 9.72 3.76
C ASN A 96 23.40 9.85 3.65
N LEU A 97 22.80 10.92 4.20
CA LEU A 97 21.35 11.16 4.14
C LEU A 97 20.84 11.30 2.70
N TYR A 98 21.68 11.68 1.75
CA TYR A 98 21.32 11.78 0.33
C TYR A 98 20.78 10.46 -0.25
N GLN A 99 21.12 9.30 0.32
CA GLN A 99 20.61 8.00 -0.16
C GLN A 99 19.22 7.66 0.38
N LEU A 100 18.75 8.32 1.44
CA LEU A 100 17.47 8.00 2.10
C LEU A 100 16.26 7.96 1.17
N PRO A 101 16.06 8.91 0.23
CA PRO A 101 14.90 8.86 -0.65
C PRO A 101 14.76 7.54 -1.41
N LYS A 102 15.88 6.91 -1.77
CA LYS A 102 15.86 5.61 -2.47
C LYS A 102 15.30 4.50 -1.59
N TYR A 103 15.67 4.47 -0.31
CA TYR A 103 15.20 3.47 0.64
C TYR A 103 13.71 3.65 0.96
N TYR A 104 13.27 4.91 1.09
CA TYR A 104 11.84 5.23 1.29
C TYR A 104 10.97 4.90 0.07
N ASN A 105 11.52 4.96 -1.14
CA ASN A 105 10.78 4.55 -2.34
C ASN A 105 10.42 3.05 -2.29
N CYS A 106 11.33 2.17 -1.87
CA CYS A 106 11.05 0.75 -1.69
C CYS A 106 9.84 0.51 -0.75
N TYR A 107 9.78 1.25 0.36
CA TYR A 107 8.66 1.20 1.30
C TYR A 107 7.37 1.73 0.70
N THR A 108 7.45 2.89 0.08
CA THR A 108 6.29 3.57 -0.53
C THR A 108 5.68 2.68 -1.61
N ASP A 109 6.51 2.03 -2.42
CA ASP A 109 6.05 1.11 -3.45
C ASP A 109 5.42 -0.15 -2.87
N LYS A 110 6.01 -0.74 -1.81
CA LYS A 110 5.42 -1.89 -1.12
C LYS A 110 4.04 -1.57 -0.57
N VAL A 111 3.91 -0.41 0.07
CA VAL A 111 2.62 0.08 0.58
C VAL A 111 1.64 0.33 -0.58
N ALA A 112 2.11 0.88 -1.70
CA ALA A 112 1.28 1.12 -2.88
C ALA A 112 0.75 -0.19 -3.47
N VAL A 113 1.61 -1.21 -3.66
CA VAL A 113 1.20 -2.54 -4.12
C VAL A 113 0.10 -3.09 -3.21
N VAL A 114 0.36 -3.14 -1.90
CA VAL A 114 -0.58 -3.67 -0.91
C VAL A 114 -1.92 -2.92 -0.94
N SER A 115 -1.87 -1.59 -1.00
CA SER A 115 -3.07 -0.75 -1.01
C SER A 115 -3.89 -0.95 -2.29
N THR A 116 -3.23 -1.03 -3.44
CA THR A 116 -3.90 -1.26 -4.72
C THR A 116 -4.51 -2.66 -4.79
N VAL A 117 -3.77 -3.69 -4.37
CA VAL A 117 -4.30 -5.06 -4.33
C VAL A 117 -5.52 -5.14 -3.40
N LEU A 118 -5.46 -4.56 -2.21
CA LEU A 118 -6.61 -4.52 -1.29
C LEU A 118 -7.81 -3.83 -1.92
N ARG A 119 -7.60 -2.67 -2.56
CA ARG A 119 -8.67 -1.91 -3.24
C ARG A 119 -9.29 -2.72 -4.37
N ARG A 120 -8.49 -3.26 -5.28
CA ARG A 120 -8.97 -4.07 -6.42
C ARG A 120 -9.62 -5.38 -5.96
N CYS A 121 -9.17 -5.95 -4.85
CA CYS A 121 -9.80 -7.11 -4.24
C CYS A 121 -11.22 -6.79 -3.72
N LYS A 122 -11.39 -5.62 -3.08
CA LYS A 122 -12.72 -5.13 -2.63
C LYS A 122 -13.66 -4.83 -3.79
N GLU A 123 -13.13 -4.33 -4.90
CA GLU A 123 -13.90 -4.10 -6.14
C GLU A 123 -14.23 -5.42 -6.87
N GLY A 124 -13.52 -6.49 -6.51
CA GLY A 124 -13.67 -7.83 -7.06
C GLY A 124 -13.19 -7.99 -8.49
N ASP A 125 -12.19 -7.20 -8.85
CA ASP A 125 -11.61 -7.15 -10.20
C ASP A 125 -11.06 -8.52 -10.64
N GLN A 126 -10.12 -9.09 -9.88
CA GLN A 126 -9.48 -10.37 -10.21
C GLN A 126 -9.20 -11.21 -8.95
N SER A 127 -8.65 -12.42 -9.14
CA SER A 127 -8.14 -13.25 -8.05
C SER A 127 -6.99 -12.54 -7.32
N LEU A 128 -6.81 -12.85 -6.03
CA LEU A 128 -5.76 -12.21 -5.23
C LEU A 128 -4.36 -12.43 -5.82
N THR A 129 -4.09 -13.64 -6.31
CA THR A 129 -2.81 -14.01 -6.95
C THR A 129 -2.55 -13.13 -8.18
N ASN A 130 -3.52 -13.03 -9.09
CA ASN A 130 -3.35 -12.23 -10.31
C ASN A 130 -3.17 -10.74 -9.99
N LEU A 131 -3.91 -10.23 -8.98
CA LEU A 131 -3.73 -8.85 -8.52
C LEU A 131 -2.31 -8.64 -7.96
N ASN A 132 -1.79 -9.56 -7.16
CA ASN A 132 -0.46 -9.42 -6.58
C ASN A 132 0.64 -9.47 -7.64
N GLU A 133 0.56 -10.42 -8.58
CA GLU A 133 1.50 -10.54 -9.70
C GLU A 133 1.50 -9.27 -10.57
N GLN A 134 0.32 -8.81 -10.98
CA GLN A 134 0.21 -7.59 -11.80
C GLN A 134 0.74 -6.35 -11.10
N GLU A 135 0.43 -6.14 -9.83
CA GLU A 135 0.88 -4.94 -9.12
C GLU A 135 2.39 -5.00 -8.80
N LYS A 136 2.96 -6.20 -8.64
CA LYS A 136 4.41 -6.39 -8.54
C LYS A 136 5.11 -6.05 -9.87
N ASP A 137 4.53 -6.45 -11.00
CA ASP A 137 5.09 -6.24 -12.34
C ASP A 137 4.86 -4.82 -12.87
N ALA A 138 3.71 -4.20 -12.56
CA ALA A 138 3.34 -2.87 -13.05
C ALA A 138 4.11 -1.75 -12.33
N LYS A 139 4.61 -2.04 -11.13
CA LYS A 139 5.51 -1.14 -10.43
C LYS A 139 6.92 -1.36 -10.97
N ASP A 140 7.51 -0.30 -11.52
CA ASP A 140 8.96 -0.22 -11.86
C ASP A 140 9.88 -0.36 -10.61
N THR A 141 9.35 -0.85 -9.50
CA THR A 141 10.09 -1.16 -8.29
C THR A 141 11.01 -2.32 -8.58
N ASN A 142 12.30 -2.02 -8.67
CA ASN A 142 13.33 -3.04 -8.72
C ASN A 142 13.41 -3.71 -7.33
N TRP A 143 12.56 -4.71 -7.11
CA TRP A 143 12.49 -5.46 -5.86
C TRP A 143 13.81 -6.13 -5.49
N GLU A 144 14.58 -6.59 -6.49
CA GLU A 144 15.93 -7.11 -6.29
C GLU A 144 16.84 -6.02 -5.72
N SER A 145 16.77 -4.80 -6.25
CA SER A 145 17.49 -3.65 -5.69
C SER A 145 17.04 -3.33 -4.27
N CYS A 146 15.74 -3.35 -3.97
CA CYS A 146 15.24 -3.10 -2.61
C CYS A 146 15.68 -4.17 -1.62
N GLN A 147 15.67 -5.44 -2.04
CA GLN A 147 16.18 -6.54 -1.24
C GLN A 147 17.68 -6.39 -0.98
N ASN A 148 18.46 -6.05 -2.01
CA ASN A 148 19.90 -5.85 -1.86
C ASN A 148 20.26 -4.63 -1.00
N MET A 149 19.50 -3.52 -1.13
CA MET A 149 19.81 -2.28 -0.43
C MET A 149 19.41 -2.32 1.05
N ILE A 150 18.18 -2.78 1.34
CA ILE A 150 17.57 -2.66 2.66
C ILE A 150 17.04 -3.99 3.21
N GLY A 151 17.33 -5.11 2.57
CA GLY A 151 16.81 -6.43 2.98
C GLY A 151 15.29 -6.55 2.82
N MET A 152 14.65 -5.64 2.07
CA MET A 152 13.20 -5.66 1.91
C MET A 152 12.80 -6.59 0.78
N GLU A 153 12.15 -7.68 1.14
CA GLU A 153 11.49 -8.56 0.18
C GLU A 153 10.14 -7.99 -0.30
N PRO A 154 9.69 -8.34 -1.52
CA PRO A 154 8.30 -8.16 -1.94
C PRO A 154 7.32 -8.72 -0.90
N ILE A 155 6.09 -8.21 -0.89
CA ILE A 155 5.07 -8.86 -0.06
C ILE A 155 4.80 -10.29 -0.57
N SER A 156 4.89 -11.27 0.33
CA SER A 156 4.55 -12.65 0.02
C SER A 156 3.03 -12.83 -0.13
N ASP A 157 2.63 -13.83 -0.90
CA ASP A 157 1.22 -14.15 -1.11
C ASP A 157 0.54 -14.48 0.23
N ASP A 158 1.18 -15.28 1.09
CA ASP A 158 0.69 -15.61 2.43
C ASP A 158 0.44 -14.39 3.33
N ALA A 159 1.36 -13.42 3.30
CA ALA A 159 1.22 -12.20 4.09
C ALA A 159 0.06 -11.34 3.58
N LEU A 160 -0.08 -11.28 2.26
CA LEU A 160 -1.16 -10.57 1.60
C LEU A 160 -2.51 -11.26 1.86
N GLU A 161 -2.59 -12.59 1.79
CA GLU A 161 -3.79 -13.37 2.14
C GLU A 161 -4.26 -13.07 3.55
N LYS A 162 -3.37 -13.15 4.55
CA LYS A 162 -3.71 -12.82 5.95
C LYS A 162 -4.20 -11.39 6.11
N LEU A 163 -3.60 -10.45 5.38
CA LEU A 163 -4.04 -9.05 5.37
C LEU A 163 -5.45 -8.92 4.78
N ILE A 164 -5.72 -9.56 3.65
CA ILE A 164 -7.04 -9.57 3.02
C ILE A 164 -8.07 -10.20 3.95
N GLU A 165 -7.77 -11.33 4.60
CA GLU A 165 -8.70 -11.97 5.54
C GLU A 165 -9.06 -11.06 6.72
N LYS A 166 -8.05 -10.40 7.30
CA LYS A 166 -8.26 -9.41 8.37
C LYS A 166 -9.13 -8.26 7.87
N LYS A 167 -8.80 -7.66 6.72
CA LYS A 167 -9.54 -6.52 6.17
C LYS A 167 -10.94 -6.88 5.69
N ALA A 168 -11.14 -8.07 5.14
CA ALA A 168 -12.44 -8.61 4.77
C ALA A 168 -13.39 -8.65 5.97
N THR A 169 -12.87 -9.02 7.13
CA THR A 169 -13.62 -9.04 8.39
C THR A 169 -13.91 -7.63 8.90
N GLU A 170 -12.90 -6.76 8.94
CA GLU A 170 -13.02 -5.38 9.43
C GLU A 170 -13.97 -4.52 8.58
N GLU A 171 -13.95 -4.71 7.26
CA GLU A 171 -14.65 -3.86 6.31
C GLU A 171 -15.81 -4.58 5.60
N ASN A 172 -16.16 -5.79 6.04
CA ASN A 172 -17.30 -6.57 5.58
C ASN A 172 -17.36 -6.81 4.06
N PHE A 173 -16.25 -7.25 3.47
CA PHE A 173 -16.20 -7.74 2.09
C PHE A 173 -15.78 -9.22 2.03
N ASN A 174 -15.94 -9.88 0.89
CA ASN A 174 -15.56 -11.28 0.73
C ASN A 174 -14.05 -11.44 0.58
N LYS A 175 -13.45 -12.34 1.37
CA LYS A 175 -12.02 -12.66 1.25
C LYS A 175 -11.62 -13.24 -0.11
N VAL A 176 -12.55 -13.87 -0.82
CA VAL A 176 -12.34 -14.25 -2.23
C VAL A 176 -12.70 -13.04 -3.09
N CYS A 177 -11.65 -12.34 -3.55
CA CYS A 177 -11.76 -11.07 -4.26
C CYS A 177 -12.83 -11.09 -5.37
N GLU A 178 -12.79 -12.08 -6.27
CA GLU A 178 -13.71 -12.20 -7.41
C GLU A 178 -15.20 -12.21 -7.03
N LEU A 179 -15.54 -12.58 -5.78
CA LEU A 179 -16.92 -12.59 -5.27
C LEU A 179 -17.44 -11.21 -4.85
N ASN A 180 -16.60 -10.19 -4.85
CA ASN A 180 -16.98 -8.81 -4.51
C ASN A 180 -17.47 -8.00 -5.72
N SER A 181 -17.28 -8.50 -6.94
CA SER A 181 -17.71 -7.76 -8.14
C SER A 181 -19.23 -7.81 -8.28
N GLU A 182 -19.86 -6.66 -8.05
CA GLU A 182 -21.31 -6.51 -8.27
C GLU A 182 -21.68 -6.63 -9.75
N ASP A 183 -20.82 -6.20 -10.67
CA ASP A 183 -21.04 -6.36 -12.11
C ASP A 183 -21.04 -7.84 -12.54
N ARG A 184 -20.09 -8.64 -12.02
CA ARG A 184 -20.08 -10.10 -12.26
C ARG A 184 -21.31 -10.74 -11.65
N LYS A 185 -21.67 -10.38 -10.41
CA LYS A 185 -22.87 -10.89 -9.75
C LYS A 185 -24.12 -10.60 -10.58
N ASN A 186 -24.32 -9.35 -11.01
CA ASN A 186 -25.43 -8.96 -11.86
C ASN A 186 -25.45 -9.73 -13.18
N THR A 187 -24.30 -9.88 -13.82
CA THR A 187 -24.18 -10.62 -15.08
C THR A 187 -24.53 -12.10 -14.89
N VAL A 188 -24.03 -12.73 -13.84
CA VAL A 188 -24.36 -14.12 -13.48
C VAL A 188 -25.87 -14.26 -13.25
N CYS A 189 -26.49 -13.33 -12.51
CA CYS A 189 -27.93 -13.36 -12.26
C CYS A 189 -28.76 -13.15 -13.53
N ILE A 190 -28.39 -12.21 -14.40
CA ILE A 190 -29.04 -12.00 -15.70
C ILE A 190 -28.94 -13.27 -16.57
N LYS A 191 -27.78 -13.93 -16.59
CA LYS A 191 -27.60 -15.20 -17.30
C LYS A 191 -28.46 -16.33 -16.69
N LYS A 192 -28.65 -16.37 -15.37
CA LYS A 192 -29.61 -17.29 -14.69
C LYS A 192 -31.05 -17.01 -15.14
N CYS A 193 -31.45 -15.73 -15.19
CA CYS A 193 -32.79 -15.33 -15.64
C CYS A 193 -33.06 -15.72 -17.10
N ASN A 194 -32.10 -15.48 -17.98
CA ASN A 194 -32.28 -15.59 -19.43
C ASN A 194 -31.92 -16.97 -19.99
N GLY A 195 -31.18 -17.78 -19.24
CA GLY A 195 -30.46 -18.94 -19.75
C GLY A 195 -31.28 -20.20 -20.00
N GLY A 196 -32.52 -20.29 -19.49
CA GLY A 196 -33.33 -21.51 -19.56
C GLY A 196 -32.53 -22.78 -19.23
N LYS A 197 -32.82 -23.89 -19.93
CA LYS A 197 -32.12 -25.20 -19.81
C LYS A 197 -30.64 -25.19 -20.26
N GLN A 198 -30.14 -24.10 -20.85
CA GLN A 198 -28.88 -24.10 -21.63
C GLN A 198 -27.71 -23.35 -20.98
N ALA A 199 -27.93 -22.52 -19.96
CA ALA A 199 -26.84 -21.83 -19.28
C ALA A 199 -26.07 -22.81 -18.37
N LYS A 200 -25.08 -23.51 -18.95
CA LYS A 200 -24.10 -24.26 -18.16
C LYS A 200 -23.21 -23.26 -17.42
N ASN A 201 -22.99 -23.49 -16.12
CA ASN A 201 -22.12 -22.64 -15.29
C ASN A 201 -20.70 -22.52 -15.88
N THR A 202 -20.23 -23.55 -16.60
CA THR A 202 -18.97 -23.52 -17.35
C THR A 202 -18.92 -22.45 -18.44
N ALA A 203 -20.02 -22.20 -19.16
CA ALA A 203 -20.06 -21.17 -20.20
C ALA A 203 -20.09 -19.76 -19.60
N ILE A 204 -20.78 -19.59 -18.46
CA ILE A 204 -20.78 -18.32 -17.72
C ILE A 204 -19.39 -18.03 -17.17
N ALA A 205 -18.75 -19.06 -16.58
CA ALA A 205 -17.39 -18.99 -16.05
C ALA A 205 -16.38 -18.57 -17.12
N GLN A 206 -16.44 -19.17 -18.32
CA GLN A 206 -15.60 -18.81 -19.46
C GLN A 206 -15.85 -17.37 -19.95
N THR A 207 -17.10 -16.91 -19.95
CA THR A 207 -17.43 -15.54 -20.39
C THR A 207 -16.91 -14.48 -19.43
N LEU A 208 -16.89 -14.79 -18.14
CA LEU A 208 -16.49 -13.86 -17.08
C LEU A 208 -15.02 -13.99 -16.67
N ASP A 209 -14.30 -14.95 -17.27
CA ASP A 209 -12.94 -15.33 -16.93
C ASP A 209 -12.75 -15.58 -15.42
N VAL A 210 -13.64 -16.41 -14.86
CA VAL A 210 -13.60 -16.82 -13.44
C VAL A 210 -13.78 -18.32 -13.32
N SER A 211 -13.45 -18.88 -12.15
CA SER A 211 -13.70 -20.30 -11.90
C SER A 211 -15.20 -20.64 -11.84
N VAL A 212 -15.57 -21.88 -12.21
CA VAL A 212 -16.95 -22.38 -12.08
C VAL A 212 -17.45 -22.27 -10.63
N LYS A 213 -16.55 -22.46 -9.65
CA LYS A 213 -16.86 -22.33 -8.22
C LYS A 213 -17.29 -20.90 -7.85
N VAL A 214 -16.67 -19.88 -8.43
CA VAL A 214 -17.06 -18.47 -8.23
C VAL A 214 -18.47 -18.25 -8.77
N VAL A 215 -18.76 -18.72 -9.98
CA VAL A 215 -20.10 -18.66 -10.58
C VAL A 215 -21.14 -19.36 -9.71
N ASP A 216 -20.85 -20.56 -9.21
CA ASP A 216 -21.76 -21.32 -8.35
C ASP A 216 -22.11 -20.58 -7.06
N ILE A 217 -21.14 -19.87 -6.46
CA ILE A 217 -21.36 -19.08 -5.25
C ILE A 217 -22.19 -17.83 -5.58
N LEU A 218 -21.92 -17.15 -6.69
CA LEU A 218 -22.68 -15.98 -7.12
C LEU A 218 -24.14 -16.35 -7.46
N LEU A 219 -24.36 -17.48 -8.16
CA LEU A 219 -25.70 -17.96 -8.51
C LEU A 219 -26.61 -18.22 -7.30
N LYS A 220 -26.03 -18.64 -6.16
CA LYS A 220 -26.75 -18.84 -4.90
C LYS A 220 -27.22 -17.54 -4.27
N LYS A 221 -26.61 -16.41 -4.62
CA LYS A 221 -26.99 -15.06 -4.15
C LYS A 221 -27.97 -14.37 -5.08
N CYS A 222 -28.27 -14.95 -6.24
CA CYS A 222 -29.24 -14.39 -7.19
C CYS A 222 -30.67 -14.66 -6.73
N GLU A 223 -31.47 -13.60 -6.65
CA GLU A 223 -32.91 -13.71 -6.41
C GLU A 223 -33.64 -14.38 -7.59
N VAL A 224 -34.86 -14.86 -7.32
CA VAL A 224 -35.73 -15.37 -8.38
C VAL A 224 -36.18 -14.21 -9.25
N CYS A 225 -36.05 -14.35 -10.57
CA CYS A 225 -36.32 -13.26 -11.50
C CYS A 225 -37.84 -13.03 -11.62
N GLN A 226 -38.27 -11.77 -11.78
CA GLN A 226 -39.70 -11.43 -11.83
C GLN A 226 -40.46 -12.20 -12.92
N ALA A 227 -39.88 -12.34 -14.12
CA ALA A 227 -40.50 -13.12 -15.20
C ALA A 227 -40.72 -14.60 -14.83
N VAL A 228 -39.87 -15.16 -13.97
CA VAL A 228 -40.03 -16.53 -13.44
C VAL A 228 -41.12 -16.57 -12.39
N ILE A 229 -41.22 -15.56 -11.52
CA ILE A 229 -42.31 -15.41 -10.55
C ILE A 229 -43.66 -15.37 -11.27
N ASP A 230 -43.78 -14.50 -12.27
CA ASP A 230 -45.01 -14.34 -13.05
C ASP A 230 -45.38 -15.64 -13.79
N GLY A 231 -44.39 -16.29 -14.40
CA GLY A 231 -44.58 -17.56 -15.10
C GLY A 231 -44.97 -18.71 -14.16
N VAL A 232 -44.33 -18.84 -13.00
CA VAL A 232 -44.70 -19.83 -11.98
C VAL A 232 -46.13 -19.59 -11.51
N CYS A 233 -46.50 -18.35 -11.22
CA CYS A 233 -47.85 -18.02 -10.76
C CYS A 233 -48.92 -18.28 -11.81
N PHE A 234 -48.63 -17.95 -13.07
CA PHE A 234 -49.51 -18.28 -14.19
C PHE A 234 -49.71 -19.80 -14.36
N MET A 235 -48.66 -20.59 -14.22
CA MET A 235 -48.75 -22.06 -14.35
C MET A 235 -49.45 -22.70 -13.15
N ARG A 236 -49.25 -22.17 -11.94
CA ARG A 236 -50.01 -22.58 -10.74
C ARG A 236 -51.50 -22.30 -10.87
N ASN A 237 -51.87 -21.14 -11.42
CA ASN A 237 -53.27 -20.79 -11.70
C ASN A 237 -53.94 -21.75 -12.70
N ARG A 238 -53.14 -22.51 -13.46
CA ARG A 238 -53.60 -23.58 -14.39
C ARG A 238 -53.54 -24.99 -13.78
N GLY A 239 -53.24 -25.10 -12.49
CA GLY A 239 -53.20 -26.37 -11.76
C GLY A 239 -51.92 -27.19 -11.96
N ILE A 240 -50.86 -26.61 -12.55
CA ILE A 240 -49.58 -27.30 -12.75
C ILE A 240 -48.80 -27.31 -11.42
N LYS A 241 -48.22 -28.46 -11.06
CA LYS A 241 -47.50 -28.63 -9.79
C LYS A 241 -46.10 -28.03 -9.87
N ASP A 242 -45.61 -27.54 -8.73
CA ASP A 242 -44.27 -26.95 -8.61
C ASP A 242 -43.14 -27.86 -9.12
N LYS A 243 -43.30 -29.18 -8.98
CA LYS A 243 -42.34 -30.16 -9.49
C LYS A 243 -42.23 -30.10 -11.01
N ASP A 244 -43.37 -30.08 -11.69
CA ASP A 244 -43.44 -30.05 -13.16
C ASP A 244 -42.98 -28.68 -13.69
N ILE A 245 -43.36 -27.59 -13.01
CA ILE A 245 -42.88 -26.24 -13.31
C ILE A 245 -41.34 -26.16 -13.22
N HIS A 246 -40.75 -26.75 -12.17
CA HIS A 246 -39.31 -26.82 -12.00
C HIS A 246 -38.64 -27.66 -13.11
N GLU A 247 -39.11 -28.89 -13.33
CA GLU A 247 -38.45 -29.84 -14.25
C GLU A 247 -38.59 -29.42 -15.73
N GLU A 248 -39.74 -28.86 -16.10
CA GLU A 248 -40.04 -28.56 -17.50
C GLU A 248 -39.64 -27.15 -17.92
N LEU A 249 -39.88 -26.14 -17.07
CA LEU A 249 -39.79 -24.73 -17.44
C LEU A 249 -38.60 -24.02 -16.81
N TYR A 250 -38.30 -24.31 -15.54
CA TYR A 250 -37.31 -23.57 -14.76
C TYR A 250 -36.29 -24.46 -14.02
N PRO A 251 -35.57 -25.36 -14.72
CA PRO A 251 -34.64 -26.29 -14.09
C PRO A 251 -33.37 -25.61 -13.53
N GLN A 252 -33.12 -24.36 -13.90
CA GLN A 252 -32.03 -23.54 -13.36
C GLN A 252 -32.31 -23.01 -11.94
N TYR A 253 -33.53 -23.18 -11.43
CA TYR A 253 -33.88 -22.92 -10.03
C TYR A 253 -34.06 -24.24 -9.30
N THR A 254 -33.77 -24.27 -8.01
CA THR A 254 -34.12 -25.39 -7.15
C THR A 254 -35.62 -25.48 -6.95
N LEU A 255 -36.14 -26.69 -6.72
CA LEU A 255 -37.54 -26.88 -6.34
C LEU A 255 -37.93 -26.08 -5.09
N LYS A 256 -36.99 -25.84 -4.17
CA LYS A 256 -37.21 -25.01 -2.98
C LYS A 256 -37.42 -23.53 -3.34
N GLU A 257 -36.62 -22.99 -4.25
CA GLU A 257 -36.81 -21.62 -4.77
C GLU A 257 -38.19 -21.49 -5.43
N ILE A 258 -38.59 -22.44 -6.29
CA ILE A 258 -39.92 -22.42 -6.92
C ILE A 258 -41.05 -22.47 -5.88
N LYS A 259 -40.97 -23.38 -4.91
CA LYS A 259 -41.94 -23.48 -3.81
C LYS A 259 -42.05 -22.22 -2.96
N SER A 260 -40.96 -21.46 -2.83
CA SER A 260 -40.93 -20.24 -2.01
C SER A 260 -41.61 -19.04 -2.65
N ILE A 261 -41.87 -19.08 -3.97
CA ILE A 261 -42.54 -18.01 -4.70
C ILE A 261 -43.97 -17.86 -4.17
N LYS A 262 -44.35 -16.63 -3.80
CA LYS A 262 -45.72 -16.28 -3.42
C LYS A 262 -46.42 -15.63 -4.61
N CYS A 263 -47.58 -16.16 -4.96
CA CYS A 263 -48.42 -15.60 -6.00
C CYS A 263 -49.44 -14.65 -5.37
N SER A 264 -49.52 -13.44 -5.92
CA SER A 264 -50.47 -12.41 -5.50
C SER A 264 -51.76 -12.53 -6.28
#